data_AF-A0A4T0BI60-F1
#
_entry.id   AF-A0A4T0BI60-F1
#
_cell.length_a   1.000
_cell.length_b   1.000
_cell.length_c   1.000
_cell.angle_alpha   90.00
_cell.angle_beta   90.00
_cell.angle_gamma   90.00
#
_symmetry.space_group_name_H-M   'P 1'
#
loop_
_entity.id
_entity.type
_entity.pdbx_description
1 polymer ?
#
loop_
_entity_poly.entity_id
_entity_poly.type
_entity_poly.pdbx_seq_one_letter_code
_entity_poly.pdbx_strand_id
1 'polypeptide(L)'
;MVSQSVLLLAATAGLGLAAPIERRGNLPEPVSAATAIQYLSSIKVAVESNVPAYDRDLFKHWITISGECNTRETVLKRDGTGVVTSSACAATSGSWYSDYDGKTWTAAADVDIDHLVPLKEAWVSGAKDWTNDRRQQFANE
;
A
#
# COMPACT_ATOMS: atom_id res chain seq x y z
N MET A 1 43.85 -54.03 6.82
CA MET A 1 43.05 -53.23 7.78
C MET A 1 43.08 -51.79 7.28
N VAL A 2 42.03 -51.35 6.59
CA VAL A 2 42.01 -50.07 5.87
C VAL A 2 41.41 -49.01 6.79
N SER A 3 42.18 -47.94 7.01
CA SER A 3 41.83 -46.75 7.79
C SER A 3 40.74 -45.95 7.05
N GLN A 4 39.57 -45.76 7.66
CA GLN A 4 38.57 -44.81 7.18
C GLN A 4 38.68 -43.52 7.99
N SER A 5 39.16 -42.46 7.33
CA SER A 5 39.09 -41.09 7.84
C SER A 5 37.74 -40.50 7.45
N VAL A 6 36.92 -40.20 8.45
CA VAL A 6 35.64 -39.49 8.27
C VAL A 6 35.94 -37.99 8.20
N LEU A 7 35.66 -37.37 7.04
CA LEU A 7 35.75 -35.93 6.85
C LEU A 7 34.38 -35.30 7.21
N LEU A 8 34.30 -34.59 8.35
CA LEU A 8 33.13 -33.77 8.66
C LEU A 8 33.19 -32.47 7.83
N LEU A 9 32.29 -32.31 6.86
CA LEU A 9 32.01 -31.02 6.24
C LEU A 9 31.10 -30.22 7.18
N ALA A 10 31.66 -29.21 7.86
CA ALA A 10 30.87 -28.21 8.57
C ALA A 10 30.27 -27.25 7.53
N ALA A 11 28.95 -27.35 7.29
CA ALA A 11 28.22 -26.37 6.50
C ALA A 11 28.06 -25.09 7.32
N THR A 12 28.90 -24.08 7.07
CA THR A 12 28.68 -22.73 7.60
C THR A 12 27.49 -22.11 6.87
N ALA A 13 26.33 -22.08 7.52
CA ALA A 13 25.20 -21.26 7.09
C ALA A 13 25.62 -19.79 7.17
N GLY A 14 25.92 -19.17 6.03
CA GLY A 14 26.19 -17.75 5.97
C GLY A 14 24.92 -16.98 6.34
N LEU A 15 24.91 -16.36 7.52
CA LEU A 15 23.97 -15.30 7.82
C LEU A 15 24.30 -14.12 6.91
N GLY A 16 23.65 -14.05 5.75
CA GLY A 16 23.60 -12.83 4.97
C GLY A 16 22.93 -11.77 5.83
N LEU A 17 23.72 -10.81 6.32
CA LEU A 17 23.19 -9.57 6.90
C LEU A 17 22.34 -8.93 5.81
N ALA A 18 21.02 -9.03 5.95
CA ALA A 18 20.11 -8.25 5.13
C ALA A 18 20.49 -6.78 5.34
N ALA A 19 20.93 -6.11 4.29
CA ALA A 19 21.12 -4.67 4.34
C ALA A 19 19.82 -4.04 4.88
N PRO A 20 19.90 -3.03 5.76
CA PRO A 20 18.71 -2.34 6.21
C PRO A 20 17.96 -1.86 4.96
N ILE A 21 16.66 -2.15 4.89
CA ILE A 21 15.80 -1.63 3.84
C ILE A 21 15.85 -0.12 3.99
N GLU A 22 16.54 0.57 3.09
CA GLU A 22 16.48 2.02 3.06
C GLU A 22 15.02 2.41 2.86
N ARG A 23 14.47 3.15 3.82
CA ARG A 23 13.14 3.74 3.69
C ARG A 23 13.13 4.62 2.45
N ARG A 24 12.49 4.14 1.39
CA ARG A 24 12.01 5.04 0.34
C ARG A 24 10.77 5.71 0.88
N GLY A 25 10.93 6.95 1.31
CA GLY A 25 9.78 7.81 1.54
C GLY A 25 9.15 7.78 2.92
N ASN A 26 7.91 8.25 2.97
CA ASN A 26 7.12 8.39 4.19
C ASN A 26 6.23 7.18 4.50
N LEU A 27 6.51 6.03 3.88
CA LEU A 27 5.75 4.80 4.11
C LEU A 27 5.83 4.33 5.58
N PRO A 28 4.78 3.69 6.11
CA PRO A 28 4.81 3.09 7.44
C PRO A 28 5.93 2.05 7.58
N GLU A 29 6.37 1.80 8.82
CA GLU A 29 7.36 0.74 9.05
C GLU A 29 6.74 -0.61 8.70
N PRO A 30 7.38 -1.42 7.83
CA PRO A 30 6.86 -2.74 7.52
C PRO A 30 6.85 -3.62 8.76
N VAL A 31 5.91 -4.56 8.80
CA VAL A 31 5.91 -5.62 9.82
C VAL A 31 7.18 -6.47 9.72
N SER A 32 7.51 -7.20 10.79
CA SER A 32 8.68 -8.09 10.79
C SER A 32 8.57 -9.14 9.68
N ALA A 33 9.72 -9.62 9.17
CA ALA A 33 9.74 -10.69 8.17
C ALA A 33 9.00 -11.95 8.65
N ALA A 34 9.11 -12.30 9.93
CA ALA A 34 8.40 -13.44 10.52
C ALA A 34 6.86 -13.24 10.44
N THR A 35 6.38 -12.04 10.75
CA THR A 35 4.96 -11.68 10.62
C THR A 35 4.50 -11.69 9.15
N ALA A 36 5.30 -11.13 8.24
CA ALA A 36 5.00 -11.13 6.82
C ALA A 36 4.87 -12.55 6.24
N ILE A 37 5.74 -13.48 6.66
CA ILE A 37 5.65 -14.90 6.28
C ILE A 37 4.37 -15.54 6.82
N GLN A 38 3.97 -15.23 8.06
CA GLN A 38 2.70 -15.71 8.61
C GLN A 38 1.51 -15.20 7.80
N TYR A 39 1.48 -13.91 7.47
CA TYR A 39 0.43 -13.34 6.61
C TYR A 39 0.41 -14.02 5.24
N LEU A 40 1.57 -14.16 4.59
CA LEU A 40 1.68 -14.85 3.30
C LEU A 40 1.14 -16.29 3.36
N SER A 41 1.46 -17.03 4.42
CA SER A 41 0.97 -18.40 4.60
C SER A 41 -0.55 -18.50 4.81
N SER A 42 -1.19 -17.40 5.20
CA SER A 42 -2.65 -17.32 5.39
C SER A 42 -3.41 -16.91 4.13
N ILE A 43 -2.71 -16.44 3.09
CA ILE A 43 -3.33 -15.99 1.84
C ILE A 43 -3.78 -17.22 1.05
N LYS A 44 -5.09 -17.25 0.73
CA LYS A 44 -5.64 -18.24 -0.17
C LYS A 44 -5.12 -17.98 -1.59
N VAL A 45 -4.39 -18.95 -2.13
CA VAL A 45 -4.01 -18.95 -3.56
C VAL A 45 -5.22 -19.37 -4.38
N ALA A 46 -5.57 -18.58 -5.39
CA ALA A 46 -6.65 -18.86 -6.32
C ALA A 46 -6.27 -18.38 -7.73
N VAL A 47 -6.94 -18.91 -8.74
CA VAL A 47 -6.81 -18.42 -10.12
C VAL A 47 -7.46 -17.04 -10.21
N GLU A 48 -6.77 -16.08 -10.83
CA GLU A 48 -7.35 -14.76 -11.10
C GLU A 48 -8.62 -14.87 -11.93
N SER A 49 -9.62 -14.07 -11.60
CA SER A 49 -10.86 -14.02 -12.35
C SER A 49 -11.39 -12.61 -12.45
N ASN A 50 -11.48 -12.12 -13.69
CA ASN A 50 -12.16 -10.88 -14.07
C ASN A 50 -13.56 -11.17 -14.64
N VAL A 51 -14.27 -12.12 -14.04
CA VAL A 51 -15.66 -12.46 -14.37
C VAL A 51 -16.51 -12.29 -13.11
N PRO A 52 -17.50 -11.36 -13.10
CA PRO A 52 -17.77 -10.39 -14.16
C PRO A 52 -16.62 -9.40 -14.38
N ALA A 53 -16.61 -8.73 -15.54
CA ALA A 53 -15.59 -7.75 -15.88
C ALA A 53 -15.57 -6.63 -14.83
N TYR A 54 -14.36 -6.16 -14.50
CA TYR A 54 -14.14 -5.03 -13.60
C TYR A 54 -15.04 -3.84 -13.92
N ASP A 55 -15.79 -3.42 -12.91
CA ASP A 55 -16.62 -2.22 -12.92
C ASP A 55 -16.09 -1.23 -11.88
N ARG A 56 -15.49 -0.14 -12.37
CA ARG A 56 -14.93 0.92 -11.52
C ARG A 56 -16.01 1.65 -10.73
N ASP A 57 -17.22 1.75 -11.27
CA ASP A 57 -18.29 2.54 -10.68
C ASP A 57 -18.84 1.92 -9.39
N LEU A 58 -18.54 0.65 -9.13
CA LEU A 58 -18.87 -0.05 -7.88
C LEU A 58 -17.95 0.32 -6.70
N PHE A 59 -16.82 0.98 -6.98
CA PHE A 59 -15.91 1.52 -5.97
C PHE A 59 -16.18 3.00 -5.76
N LYS A 60 -17.24 3.33 -5.03
CA LYS A 60 -17.62 4.73 -4.74
C LYS A 60 -16.50 5.42 -3.98
N HIS A 61 -15.88 6.44 -4.58
CA HIS A 61 -14.78 7.21 -4.00
C HIS A 61 -15.17 8.65 -3.67
N TRP A 62 -14.28 9.35 -2.97
CA TRP A 62 -14.43 10.74 -2.52
C TRP A 62 -15.67 10.97 -1.66
N ILE A 63 -15.98 10.03 -0.78
CA ILE A 63 -17.01 10.24 0.24
C ILE A 63 -16.54 11.30 1.24
N THR A 64 -17.49 11.97 1.89
CA THR A 64 -17.20 12.81 3.04
C THR A 64 -16.73 11.95 4.21
N ILE A 65 -15.52 12.23 4.71
CA ILE A 65 -14.96 11.59 5.90
C ILE A 65 -15.38 12.35 7.16
N SER A 66 -15.25 13.67 7.14
CA SER A 66 -15.64 14.53 8.26
C SER A 66 -15.83 15.98 7.81
N GLY A 67 -16.89 16.64 8.28
CA GLY A 67 -17.21 18.02 7.90
C GLY A 67 -17.32 18.18 6.38
N GLU A 68 -16.60 19.15 5.82
CA GLU A 68 -16.52 19.40 4.37
C GLU A 68 -15.40 18.58 3.68
N CYS A 69 -14.63 17.78 4.43
CA CYS A 69 -13.49 17.04 3.91
C CYS A 69 -13.94 15.71 3.29
N ASN A 70 -13.82 15.59 1.98
CA ASN A 70 -13.88 14.29 1.32
C ASN A 70 -12.57 13.50 1.54
N THR A 71 -12.53 12.25 1.07
CA THR A 71 -11.33 11.41 1.20
C THR A 71 -10.08 12.07 0.60
N ARG A 72 -10.17 12.78 -0.52
CA ARG A 72 -9.02 13.43 -1.18
C ARG A 72 -8.43 14.49 -0.28
N GLU A 73 -9.26 15.41 0.19
CA GLU A 73 -8.80 16.50 1.05
C GLU A 73 -8.29 15.99 2.40
N THR A 74 -8.89 14.90 2.89
CA THR A 74 -8.41 14.21 4.09
C THR A 74 -6.99 13.68 3.90
N VAL A 75 -6.71 13.02 2.78
CA VAL A 75 -5.37 12.49 2.47
C VAL A 75 -4.37 13.62 2.19
N LEU A 76 -4.74 14.62 1.40
CA LEU A 76 -3.87 15.77 1.12
C LEU A 76 -3.43 16.48 2.41
N LYS A 77 -4.36 16.66 3.36
CA LYS A 77 -4.06 17.26 4.67
C LYS A 77 -3.19 16.35 5.55
N ARG A 78 -3.40 15.03 5.50
CA ARG A 78 -2.67 14.03 6.29
C ARG A 78 -1.20 13.90 5.84
N ASP A 79 -0.99 13.82 4.53
CA ASP A 79 0.30 13.41 3.95
C ASP A 79 1.14 14.60 3.46
N GLY A 80 0.56 15.79 3.39
CA GLY A 80 1.28 17.01 3.08
C GLY A 80 1.96 17.64 4.29
N THR A 81 3.00 18.42 4.04
CA THR A 81 3.68 19.25 5.04
C THR A 81 3.24 20.70 4.91
N GLY A 82 2.88 21.31 6.04
CA GLY A 82 2.48 22.73 6.09
C GLY A 82 1.17 23.03 5.34
N VAL A 83 0.26 22.05 5.28
CA VAL A 83 -0.98 22.18 4.51
C VAL A 83 -1.93 23.19 5.15
N VAL A 84 -2.39 24.15 4.35
CA VAL A 84 -3.49 25.06 4.72
C VAL A 84 -4.72 24.68 3.92
N THR A 85 -5.87 24.63 4.58
CA THR A 85 -7.16 24.30 3.95
C THR A 85 -8.10 25.49 4.00
N SER A 86 -8.93 25.64 2.96
CA SER A 86 -10.06 26.56 2.95
C SER A 86 -11.21 26.08 3.86
N SER A 87 -12.27 26.88 3.98
CA SER A 87 -13.51 26.47 4.68
C SER A 87 -14.20 25.27 4.03
N ALA A 88 -14.02 25.06 2.72
CA ALA A 88 -14.51 23.89 2.00
C ALA A 88 -13.54 22.69 2.09
N CYS A 89 -12.60 22.72 3.03
CA CYS A 89 -11.51 21.74 3.23
C CYS A 89 -10.50 21.61 2.07
N ALA A 90 -10.71 22.27 0.93
CA ALA A 90 -9.76 22.24 -0.18
C ALA A 90 -8.37 22.74 0.26
N ALA A 91 -7.32 21.96 0.00
CA ALA A 91 -5.93 22.36 0.23
C ALA A 91 -5.54 23.55 -0.67
N THR A 92 -5.18 24.68 -0.06
CA THR A 92 -4.82 25.93 -0.76
C THR A 92 -3.32 26.15 -0.83
N SER A 93 -2.56 25.56 0.08
CA SER A 93 -1.10 25.53 0.06
C SER A 93 -0.57 24.32 0.83
N GLY A 94 0.68 23.97 0.58
CA GLY A 94 1.36 22.85 1.24
C GLY A 94 2.53 22.36 0.39
N SER A 95 3.11 21.24 0.82
CA SER A 95 4.08 20.49 0.02
C SER A 95 3.87 18.99 0.19
N TRP A 96 4.02 18.24 -0.89
CA TRP A 96 3.81 16.80 -0.94
C TRP A 96 5.00 16.13 -1.60
N TYR A 97 5.69 15.27 -0.87
CA TYR A 97 6.77 14.45 -1.42
C TYR A 97 6.18 13.17 -2.03
N SER A 98 6.62 12.84 -3.23
CA SER A 98 6.20 11.66 -3.98
C SER A 98 7.23 10.55 -3.84
N ASP A 99 6.83 9.46 -3.19
CA ASP A 99 7.67 8.27 -3.01
C ASP A 99 7.91 7.52 -4.33
N TYR A 100 7.10 7.78 -5.36
CA TYR A 100 7.19 7.13 -6.67
C TYR A 100 8.31 7.69 -7.55
N ASP A 101 8.57 9.00 -7.48
CA ASP A 101 9.54 9.67 -8.35
C ASP A 101 10.54 10.58 -7.62
N GLY A 102 10.46 10.64 -6.28
CA GLY A 102 11.36 11.39 -5.42
C GLY A 102 11.23 12.90 -5.53
N LYS A 103 10.14 13.41 -6.10
CA LYS A 103 9.90 14.86 -6.28
C LYS A 103 8.99 15.43 -5.20
N THR A 104 9.10 16.72 -4.97
CA THR A 104 8.18 17.48 -4.11
C THR A 104 7.31 18.40 -4.94
N TRP A 105 6.00 18.32 -4.74
CA TRP A 105 4.98 19.15 -5.36
C TRP A 105 4.45 20.18 -4.37
N THR A 106 4.09 21.37 -4.84
CA THR A 106 3.58 22.46 -3.99
C THR A 106 2.17 22.92 -4.37
N ALA A 107 1.67 22.50 -5.53
CA ALA A 107 0.29 22.73 -5.94
C ALA A 107 -0.52 21.45 -5.73
N ALA A 108 -1.58 21.52 -4.93
CA ALA A 108 -2.43 20.35 -4.65
C ALA A 108 -3.11 19.78 -5.90
N ALA A 109 -3.31 20.61 -6.93
CA ALA A 109 -3.88 20.20 -8.22
C ALA A 109 -2.94 19.30 -9.04
N ASP A 110 -1.63 19.33 -8.76
CA ASP A 110 -0.63 18.49 -9.45
C ASP A 110 -0.41 17.13 -8.75
N VAL A 111 -1.09 16.91 -7.62
CA VAL A 111 -0.93 15.71 -6.78
C VAL A 111 -2.16 14.81 -6.92
N ASP A 112 -1.97 13.61 -7.41
CA ASP A 112 -2.99 12.56 -7.37
C ASP A 112 -2.89 11.73 -6.09
N ILE A 113 -4.04 11.27 -5.61
CA ILE A 113 -4.13 10.31 -4.51
C ILE A 113 -4.41 8.95 -5.12
N ASP A 114 -3.47 8.03 -4.95
CA ASP A 114 -3.48 6.71 -5.59
C ASP A 114 -3.60 5.58 -4.57
N HIS A 115 -4.19 4.47 -5.01
CA HIS A 115 -4.27 3.24 -4.22
C HIS A 115 -3.02 2.40 -4.45
N LEU A 116 -2.25 2.11 -3.39
CA LEU A 116 -1.10 1.20 -3.46
C LEU A 116 -1.48 -0.17 -4.05
N VAL A 117 -2.67 -0.65 -3.72
CA VAL A 117 -3.28 -1.81 -4.37
C VAL A 117 -4.37 -1.30 -5.32
N PRO A 118 -4.18 -1.39 -6.65
CA PRO A 118 -5.14 -0.86 -7.61
C PRO A 118 -6.54 -1.47 -7.43
N LEU A 119 -7.59 -0.67 -7.64
CA LEU A 119 -8.98 -1.15 -7.51
C LEU A 119 -9.30 -2.36 -8.42
N LYS A 120 -8.69 -2.42 -9.62
CA LYS A 120 -8.82 -3.56 -10.52
C LYS A 120 -8.11 -4.80 -9.97
N GLU A 121 -6.96 -4.62 -9.32
CA GLU A 121 -6.24 -5.73 -8.67
C GLU A 121 -7.10 -6.31 -7.55
N ALA A 122 -7.63 -5.44 -6.67
CA ALA A 122 -8.58 -5.87 -5.64
C ALA A 122 -9.77 -6.63 -6.24
N TRP A 123 -10.32 -6.17 -7.36
CA TRP A 123 -11.43 -6.84 -8.07
C TRP A 123 -11.10 -8.28 -8.49
N VAL A 124 -9.99 -8.46 -9.22
CA VAL A 124 -9.61 -9.79 -9.73
C VAL A 124 -9.21 -10.74 -8.61
N SER A 125 -8.69 -10.18 -7.51
CA SER A 125 -8.31 -10.88 -6.28
C SER A 125 -9.47 -11.13 -5.30
N GLY A 126 -10.71 -10.76 -5.64
CA GLY A 126 -11.92 -11.18 -4.92
C GLY A 126 -12.88 -10.08 -4.50
N ALA A 127 -12.53 -8.80 -4.67
CA ALA A 127 -13.41 -7.68 -4.33
C ALA A 127 -14.67 -7.59 -5.22
N LYS A 128 -14.70 -8.32 -6.34
CA LYS A 128 -15.92 -8.53 -7.14
C LYS A 128 -17.08 -9.11 -6.34
N ASP A 129 -16.78 -9.94 -5.34
CA ASP A 129 -17.79 -10.63 -4.51
C ASP A 129 -18.12 -9.86 -3.22
N TRP A 130 -17.48 -8.71 -2.99
CA TRP A 130 -17.74 -7.89 -1.80
C TRP A 130 -19.12 -7.21 -1.86
N THR A 131 -19.57 -6.72 -0.70
CA THR A 131 -20.67 -5.75 -0.66
C THR A 131 -20.21 -4.40 -1.22
N ASN A 132 -21.18 -3.57 -1.66
CA ASN A 132 -20.89 -2.20 -2.09
C ASN A 132 -20.21 -1.40 -0.98
N ASP A 133 -20.67 -1.53 0.26
CA ASP A 133 -20.09 -0.83 1.41
C ASP A 133 -18.62 -1.21 1.63
N ARG A 134 -18.27 -2.49 1.46
CA ARG A 134 -16.89 -2.93 1.61
C ARG A 134 -16.00 -2.42 0.48
N ARG A 135 -16.50 -2.37 -0.76
CA ARG A 135 -15.79 -1.72 -1.88
C ARG A 135 -15.62 -0.22 -1.67
N GLN A 136 -16.65 0.46 -1.15
CA GLN A 136 -16.56 1.87 -0.80
C GLN A 136 -15.53 2.11 0.30
N GLN A 137 -15.51 1.29 1.35
CA GLN A 137 -14.48 1.39 2.40
C GLN A 137 -13.07 1.26 1.80
N PHE A 138 -12.83 0.24 0.97
CA PHE A 138 -11.54 0.06 0.30
C PHE A 138 -11.18 1.22 -0.64
N ALA A 139 -12.16 1.78 -1.36
CA ALA A 139 -11.92 2.92 -2.24
C ALA A 139 -11.60 4.23 -1.48
N ASN A 140 -11.85 4.30 -0.18
CA ASN A 140 -11.67 5.49 0.66
C ASN A 140 -10.82 5.24 1.91
N GLU A 141 -9.95 4.22 1.88
CA GLU A 141 -8.93 3.97 2.90
C GLU A 141 -7.83 5.04 2.90
#